data_AF-A0A248TGD6-F1
#
_entry.id   AF-A0A248TGD6-F1
#
_cell.length_a   1.000
_cell.length_b   1.000
_cell.length_c   1.000
_cell.angle_alpha   90.00
_cell.angle_beta   90.00
_cell.angle_gamma   90.00
#
_symmetry.space_group_name_H-M   'P 1'
#
loop_
_entity.id
_entity.type
_entity.pdbx_description
1 polymer ?
#
loop_
_entity_poly.entity_id
_entity_poly.type
_entity_poly.pdbx_seq_one_letter_code
_entity_poly.pdbx_strand_id
1 'polypeptide(L)'
;MFKRLRLLLISILALFFFAACNNDQPVDDSSKPEEEEVTESVSNQEEQNKESEGKEIADLIEELPEPADSIEDLVNAEVGSFTGKDYDDLTKEEQETVIAELKTLPKVEEGYTEEELELYWRKSLSLFHEDYPNPAEALDQMSMEAFGSPEIEDERYQFKDQLNVEILLDASGSMANVIDGKSMMDIAKESIAEFAKNLPEEANIALRVYGHEGSGSDADKSLSCKSNELVYDMGSYNEGKLSDAMDKFNPAGWTPLAKAIEEAEKDLSKLGGENNTNIIYLVSDGVETCDGDPVQAAKNLAGSGIQPIVNVIGFDVNADGQKQLKEVAKAAEGIYSNARNQSELNTELDRAKEIAEKWEAWKTDSLKQASDVKFQQLLSDIPLFNIDWSNANNFEKFNMRKPLRVLRDDGHISRELYQALSDRTSERFSWVMDMQDVVRKDLREIANESYEEIETQINEKYNNNVE
;
A
#
# COMPACT_ATOMS: atom_id res chain seq x y z
N MET A 1 -3.16 32.50 -56.92
CA MET A 1 -2.20 31.54 -57.51
C MET A 1 -0.82 31.82 -56.93
N PHE A 2 -0.42 31.19 -55.81
CA PHE A 2 0.95 31.30 -55.28
C PHE A 2 1.33 30.06 -54.44
N LYS A 3 2.52 29.51 -54.74
CA LYS A 3 3.42 28.61 -53.97
C LYS A 3 2.85 27.53 -53.03
N ARG A 4 3.24 26.28 -53.32
CA ARG A 4 3.55 25.22 -52.33
C ARG A 4 4.91 24.57 -52.68
N LEU A 5 5.70 24.26 -51.65
CA LEU A 5 6.58 23.09 -51.49
C LEU A 5 7.69 22.77 -52.55
N ARG A 6 8.97 22.74 -52.12
CA ARG A 6 9.88 21.53 -52.09
C ARG A 6 11.40 21.83 -52.08
N LEU A 7 12.11 21.23 -51.10
CA LEU A 7 13.53 20.77 -51.11
C LEU A 7 14.64 21.85 -51.37
N LEU A 8 15.94 21.62 -51.11
CA LEU A 8 16.72 20.41 -50.78
C LEU A 8 17.89 20.78 -49.81
N LEU A 9 18.37 19.84 -48.97
CA LEU A 9 19.50 20.08 -48.05
C LEU A 9 20.89 19.90 -48.72
N ILE A 10 21.95 20.35 -48.03
CA ILE A 10 23.31 20.51 -48.60
C ILE A 10 24.28 19.38 -48.18
N SER A 11 25.27 19.17 -49.04
CA SER A 11 26.23 18.06 -49.10
C SER A 11 27.50 18.25 -48.25
N ILE A 12 28.27 17.15 -48.13
CA ILE A 12 29.73 17.05 -47.81
C ILE A 12 30.17 17.31 -46.36
N LEU A 13 30.73 16.26 -45.74
CA LEU A 13 32.05 16.32 -45.08
C LEU A 13 32.75 14.96 -45.23
N ALA A 14 34.07 14.96 -45.46
CA ALA A 14 34.88 13.74 -45.52
C ALA A 14 36.36 14.01 -45.20
N LEU A 15 36.95 13.13 -44.37
CA LEU A 15 38.39 12.83 -44.21
C LEU A 15 39.39 14.00 -43.99
N PHE A 16 40.18 13.92 -42.91
CA PHE A 16 41.59 13.49 -43.00
C PHE A 16 42.14 13.05 -41.63
N PHE A 17 43.44 12.73 -41.55
CA PHE A 17 44.02 11.75 -40.61
C PHE A 17 45.32 12.25 -39.91
N PHE A 18 45.63 11.63 -38.76
CA PHE A 18 46.96 11.40 -38.14
C PHE A 18 47.80 12.53 -37.50
N ALA A 19 48.18 12.25 -36.23
CA ALA A 19 49.53 12.34 -35.62
C ALA A 19 50.19 13.73 -35.36
N ALA A 20 51.16 13.90 -34.43
CA ALA A 20 51.54 13.22 -33.17
C ALA A 20 52.72 13.99 -32.51
N CYS A 21 52.99 13.78 -31.21
CA CYS A 21 54.27 14.09 -30.50
C CYS A 21 54.67 15.60 -30.34
N ASN A 22 55.46 16.06 -29.35
CA ASN A 22 55.94 15.53 -28.04
C ASN A 22 56.66 16.65 -27.22
N ASN A 23 56.62 16.56 -25.88
CA ASN A 23 57.59 17.04 -24.86
C ASN A 23 57.88 18.51 -24.43
N ASP A 24 58.27 18.57 -23.15
CA ASP A 24 59.22 19.43 -22.40
C ASP A 24 58.79 20.74 -21.66
N GLN A 25 59.28 20.82 -20.42
CA GLN A 25 59.13 21.83 -19.34
C GLN A 25 60.46 22.63 -19.14
N PRO A 26 60.73 23.45 -18.08
CA PRO A 26 59.95 23.94 -16.91
C PRO A 26 59.92 25.51 -16.84
N VAL A 27 59.42 26.19 -15.79
CA VAL A 27 60.06 26.47 -14.47
C VAL A 27 59.02 27.10 -13.51
N ASP A 28 58.98 26.56 -12.27
CA ASP A 28 58.89 27.13 -10.89
C ASP A 28 58.49 28.63 -10.72
N ASP A 29 57.80 29.10 -9.67
CA ASP A 29 57.37 28.62 -8.33
C ASP A 29 56.12 29.49 -7.89
N SER A 30 55.39 29.41 -6.76
CA SER A 30 55.56 28.77 -5.44
C SER A 30 54.24 28.61 -4.62
N SER A 31 54.29 27.79 -3.56
CA SER A 31 53.43 27.74 -2.34
C SER A 31 51.87 27.65 -2.40
N LYS A 32 51.36 26.52 -1.86
CA LYS A 32 50.01 26.29 -1.26
C LYS A 32 49.77 27.19 -0.01
N PRO A 33 48.58 27.28 0.65
CA PRO A 33 47.49 26.26 0.76
C PRO A 33 46.05 26.84 0.58
N GLU A 34 44.91 26.13 0.70
CA GLU A 34 44.57 24.69 0.87
C GLU A 34 43.14 24.41 0.32
N GLU A 35 42.76 23.14 0.10
CA GLU A 35 41.39 22.65 -0.16
C GLU A 35 41.19 21.25 0.46
N GLU A 36 40.03 21.00 1.08
CA GLU A 36 39.58 19.65 1.51
C GLU A 36 38.46 19.20 0.57
N GLU A 37 38.61 18.03 -0.06
CA GLU A 37 37.54 17.38 -0.85
C GLU A 37 37.47 15.90 -0.45
N VAL A 38 36.25 15.39 -0.28
CA VAL A 38 35.99 14.10 0.40
C VAL A 38 36.11 12.94 -0.59
N THR A 39 36.88 11.92 -0.21
CA THR A 39 36.94 10.63 -0.92
C THR A 39 36.26 9.54 -0.10
N GLU A 40 35.07 9.10 -0.52
CA GLU A 40 34.34 7.99 0.11
C GLU A 40 34.15 6.77 -0.82
N SER A 41 34.75 5.66 -0.38
CA SER A 41 34.19 4.30 -0.40
C SER A 41 33.51 3.73 -1.67
N VAL A 42 34.19 3.74 -2.81
CA VAL A 42 34.03 2.63 -3.78
C VAL A 42 34.81 1.42 -3.24
N SER A 43 34.22 0.63 -2.34
CA SER A 43 34.90 -0.52 -1.71
C SER A 43 34.04 -1.73 -1.30
N ASN A 44 32.72 -1.61 -1.13
CA ASN A 44 31.92 -2.71 -0.54
C ASN A 44 31.52 -3.83 -1.53
N GLN A 45 31.61 -3.61 -2.85
CA GLN A 45 31.13 -4.57 -3.86
C GLN A 45 31.97 -5.87 -3.97
N GLU A 46 33.16 -5.94 -3.35
CA GLU A 46 33.98 -7.16 -3.31
C GLU A 46 33.83 -7.99 -2.01
N GLU A 47 33.09 -7.51 -1.01
CA GLU A 47 32.91 -8.24 0.26
C GLU A 47 31.61 -9.07 0.29
N GLN A 48 30.45 -8.52 -0.11
CA GLN A 48 29.19 -9.29 -0.12
C GLN A 48 29.20 -10.48 -1.10
N ASN A 49 29.94 -10.39 -2.21
CA ASN A 49 30.12 -11.51 -3.16
C ASN A 49 30.79 -12.76 -2.54
N LYS A 50 31.29 -12.70 -1.30
CA LYS A 50 31.86 -13.86 -0.59
C LYS A 50 30.93 -14.49 0.45
N GLU A 51 29.78 -13.89 0.76
CA GLU A 51 28.86 -14.43 1.78
C GLU A 51 27.98 -15.58 1.25
N SER A 52 27.69 -15.63 -0.05
CA SER A 52 27.00 -16.77 -0.67
C SER A 52 27.95 -17.88 -1.16
N GLU A 53 29.26 -17.65 -1.25
CA GLU A 53 30.26 -18.68 -1.64
C GLU A 53 30.46 -19.81 -0.60
N GLY A 54 29.71 -19.82 0.50
CA GLY A 54 29.89 -20.77 1.61
C GLY A 54 28.64 -21.25 2.36
N LYS A 55 27.42 -20.88 1.96
CA LYS A 55 26.17 -21.48 2.47
C LYS A 55 25.76 -22.68 1.59
N GLU A 56 25.06 -23.65 2.15
CA GLU A 56 24.41 -24.69 1.33
C GLU A 56 23.10 -24.13 0.72
N ILE A 57 22.68 -24.66 -0.43
CA ILE A 57 21.48 -24.16 -1.13
C ILE A 57 20.22 -24.32 -0.26
N ALA A 58 20.18 -25.34 0.59
CA ALA A 58 19.12 -25.53 1.58
C ALA A 58 19.02 -24.35 2.57
N ASP A 59 20.15 -23.83 3.09
CA ASP A 59 20.17 -22.68 4.01
C ASP A 59 19.56 -21.44 3.33
N LEU A 60 19.92 -21.21 2.06
CA LEU A 60 19.41 -20.09 1.26
C LEU A 60 17.92 -20.21 0.91
N ILE A 61 17.37 -21.44 0.92
CA ILE A 61 15.94 -21.70 0.72
C ILE A 61 15.17 -21.51 2.05
N GLU A 62 15.75 -21.89 3.19
CA GLU A 62 15.17 -21.71 4.53
C GLU A 62 15.12 -20.22 4.94
N GLU A 63 16.03 -19.38 4.41
CA GLU A 63 16.04 -17.92 4.60
C GLU A 63 14.99 -17.13 3.79
N LEU A 64 14.17 -17.79 2.96
CA LEU A 64 13.14 -17.16 2.12
C LEU A 64 11.71 -17.48 2.61
N PRO A 65 10.70 -16.63 2.34
CA PRO A 65 9.30 -16.98 2.57
C PRO A 65 8.90 -18.30 1.88
N GLU A 66 8.01 -19.08 2.49
CA GLU A 66 7.40 -20.24 1.82
C GLU A 66 6.36 -19.77 0.79
N PRO A 67 6.21 -20.46 -0.35
CA PRO A 67 5.21 -20.07 -1.36
C PRO A 67 3.80 -20.43 -0.89
N ALA A 68 2.89 -19.46 -0.90
CA ALA A 68 1.46 -19.67 -0.63
C ALA A 68 0.87 -20.85 -1.44
N ASP A 69 0.23 -21.80 -0.75
CA ASP A 69 -0.48 -22.96 -1.32
C ASP A 69 -2.01 -22.90 -1.14
N SER A 70 -2.52 -21.91 -0.39
CA SER A 70 -3.95 -21.58 -0.25
C SER A 70 -4.27 -20.12 -0.64
N ILE A 71 -5.56 -19.77 -0.62
CA ILE A 71 -6.02 -18.38 -0.82
C ILE A 71 -5.66 -17.51 0.40
N GLU A 72 -5.76 -18.07 1.62
CA GLU A 72 -5.45 -17.38 2.87
C GLU A 72 -3.98 -16.96 2.90
N ASP A 73 -3.07 -17.85 2.51
CA ASP A 73 -1.64 -17.54 2.40
C ASP A 73 -1.34 -16.58 1.23
N LEU A 74 -2.12 -16.60 0.15
CA LEU A 74 -1.88 -15.76 -1.03
C LEU A 74 -2.17 -14.28 -0.78
N VAL A 75 -3.16 -13.95 0.07
CA VAL A 75 -3.55 -12.55 0.36
C VAL A 75 -2.91 -12.00 1.64
N ASN A 76 -2.24 -12.85 2.42
CA ASN A 76 -1.53 -12.49 3.65
C ASN A 76 0.01 -12.66 3.55
N ALA A 77 0.53 -13.14 2.42
CA ALA A 77 1.98 -13.27 2.20
C ALA A 77 2.68 -11.91 2.03
N GLU A 78 4.00 -11.91 2.27
CA GLU A 78 4.82 -10.71 2.28
C GLU A 78 4.97 -10.09 0.88
N VAL A 79 4.48 -8.85 0.72
CA VAL A 79 4.49 -8.12 -0.54
C VAL A 79 5.93 -7.81 -0.98
N GLY A 80 6.27 -8.18 -2.21
CA GLY A 80 7.62 -8.02 -2.76
C GLY A 80 8.06 -6.57 -2.91
N SER A 81 9.37 -6.32 -2.80
CA SER A 81 9.92 -4.94 -2.80
C SER A 81 9.80 -4.18 -4.12
N PHE A 82 9.38 -4.83 -5.22
CA PHE A 82 9.35 -4.26 -6.57
C PHE A 82 8.00 -4.49 -7.29
N THR A 83 6.90 -4.42 -6.54
CA THR A 83 5.52 -4.69 -6.97
C THR A 83 4.75 -3.44 -7.44
N GLY A 84 3.50 -3.59 -7.86
CA GLY A 84 2.55 -2.52 -8.18
C GLY A 84 2.75 -1.84 -9.54
N LYS A 85 3.80 -2.20 -10.27
CA LYS A 85 4.18 -1.67 -11.59
C LYS A 85 4.90 -2.74 -12.39
N ASP A 86 4.86 -2.63 -13.72
CA ASP A 86 5.60 -3.54 -14.59
C ASP A 86 7.11 -3.28 -14.48
N TYR A 87 7.93 -4.35 -14.44
CA TYR A 87 9.39 -4.29 -14.41
C TYR A 87 10.02 -3.36 -15.48
N ASP A 88 9.43 -3.26 -16.67
CA ASP A 88 9.92 -2.39 -17.75
C ASP A 88 9.65 -0.88 -17.47
N ASP A 89 8.71 -0.57 -16.56
CA ASP A 89 8.38 0.78 -16.08
C ASP A 89 9.11 1.15 -14.76
N LEU A 90 9.85 0.21 -14.14
CA LEU A 90 10.77 0.50 -13.04
C LEU A 90 11.88 1.47 -13.49
N THR A 91 12.40 2.25 -12.53
CA THR A 91 13.62 3.03 -12.75
C THR A 91 14.82 2.09 -13.00
N LYS A 92 15.87 2.61 -13.64
CA LYS A 92 17.08 1.84 -13.90
C LYS A 92 17.78 1.36 -12.63
N GLU A 93 17.70 2.15 -11.56
CA GLU A 93 18.30 1.83 -10.26
C GLU A 93 17.56 0.68 -9.58
N GLU A 94 16.22 0.65 -9.66
CA GLU A 94 15.40 -0.50 -9.24
C GLU A 94 15.70 -1.74 -10.09
N GLN A 95 15.76 -1.62 -11.43
CA GLN A 95 16.11 -2.73 -12.32
C GLN A 95 17.53 -3.28 -12.05
N GLU A 96 18.52 -2.41 -11.87
CA GLU A 96 19.90 -2.80 -11.55
C GLU A 96 19.98 -3.45 -10.15
N THR A 97 19.17 -2.99 -9.18
CA THR A 97 19.06 -3.60 -7.85
C THR A 97 18.44 -5.01 -7.90
N VAL A 98 17.32 -5.21 -8.60
CA VAL A 98 16.72 -6.54 -8.80
C VAL A 98 17.73 -7.52 -9.42
N ILE A 99 18.48 -7.05 -10.42
CA ILE A 99 19.47 -7.88 -11.12
C ILE A 99 20.69 -8.17 -10.22
N ALA A 100 21.07 -7.26 -9.32
CA ALA A 100 22.10 -7.50 -8.31
C ALA A 100 21.63 -8.54 -7.27
N GLU A 101 20.44 -8.36 -6.71
CA GLU A 101 19.79 -9.28 -5.75
C GLU A 101 19.74 -10.72 -6.29
N LEU A 102 19.27 -10.91 -7.52
CA LEU A 102 19.20 -12.22 -8.16
C LEU A 102 20.58 -12.79 -8.55
N LYS A 103 21.62 -11.96 -8.69
CA LYS A 103 23.00 -12.40 -8.97
C LYS A 103 23.81 -12.78 -7.73
N THR A 104 23.29 -12.51 -6.53
CA THR A 104 23.86 -13.07 -5.28
C THR A 104 23.76 -14.60 -5.22
N LEU A 105 22.79 -15.17 -5.96
CA LEU A 105 22.51 -16.60 -6.00
C LEU A 105 23.56 -17.39 -6.80
N PRO A 106 23.84 -18.65 -6.44
CA PRO A 106 24.80 -19.51 -7.14
C PRO A 106 24.57 -19.59 -8.65
N LYS A 107 25.66 -19.50 -9.42
CA LYS A 107 25.62 -19.48 -10.88
C LYS A 107 25.40 -20.88 -11.47
N VAL A 108 24.40 -21.03 -12.34
CA VAL A 108 24.00 -22.34 -12.92
C VAL A 108 24.22 -22.35 -14.43
N GLU A 109 25.40 -22.76 -14.90
CA GLU A 109 25.78 -22.63 -16.32
C GLU A 109 25.19 -23.71 -17.25
N GLU A 110 25.13 -24.97 -16.81
CA GLU A 110 24.58 -26.10 -17.59
C GLU A 110 23.66 -26.97 -16.72
N GLY A 111 22.44 -27.26 -17.21
CA GLY A 111 21.44 -28.02 -16.45
C GLY A 111 20.83 -27.22 -15.29
N TYR A 112 20.31 -27.94 -14.30
CA TYR A 112 19.92 -27.48 -12.95
C TYR A 112 19.59 -28.69 -12.05
N THR A 113 19.49 -28.46 -10.75
CA THR A 113 18.88 -29.30 -9.73
C THR A 113 17.55 -28.70 -9.25
N GLU A 114 16.67 -29.51 -8.65
CA GLU A 114 15.39 -29.02 -8.12
C GLU A 114 15.58 -27.95 -7.02
N GLU A 115 16.68 -28.04 -6.25
CA GLU A 115 17.03 -27.05 -5.22
C GLU A 115 17.46 -25.70 -5.85
N GLU A 116 18.23 -25.71 -6.93
CA GLU A 116 18.52 -24.47 -7.69
C GLU A 116 17.26 -23.88 -8.32
N LEU A 117 16.35 -24.71 -8.83
CA LEU A 117 15.05 -24.28 -9.35
C LEU A 117 14.18 -23.65 -8.25
N GLU A 118 14.14 -24.26 -7.06
CA GLU A 118 13.42 -23.75 -5.89
C GLU A 118 13.99 -22.39 -5.43
N LEU A 119 15.30 -22.30 -5.26
CA LEU A 119 15.99 -21.09 -4.77
C LEU A 119 15.75 -19.88 -5.70
N TYR A 120 16.01 -20.04 -7.01
CA TYR A 120 15.77 -18.95 -7.97
C TYR A 120 14.30 -18.57 -8.06
N TRP A 121 13.38 -19.53 -7.88
CA TRP A 121 11.95 -19.26 -7.96
C TRP A 121 11.43 -18.55 -6.69
N ARG A 122 11.81 -19.00 -5.49
CA ARG A 122 11.44 -18.35 -4.21
C ARG A 122 12.03 -16.96 -4.09
N LYS A 123 13.32 -16.75 -4.41
CA LYS A 123 13.92 -15.40 -4.40
C LYS A 123 13.30 -14.49 -5.46
N SER A 124 12.93 -15.03 -6.63
CA SER A 124 12.17 -14.25 -7.61
C SER A 124 10.74 -13.94 -7.16
N LEU A 125 10.12 -14.78 -6.33
CA LEU A 125 8.78 -14.55 -5.79
C LEU A 125 8.82 -13.52 -4.66
N SER A 126 9.76 -13.61 -3.72
CA SER A 126 9.89 -12.65 -2.61
C SER A 126 10.25 -11.22 -3.05
N LEU A 127 10.68 -11.01 -4.31
CA LEU A 127 10.91 -9.69 -4.89
C LEU A 127 9.65 -9.11 -5.58
N PHE A 128 8.70 -9.96 -5.98
CA PHE A 128 7.62 -9.63 -6.93
C PHE A 128 6.24 -10.21 -6.56
N HIS A 129 6.06 -10.74 -5.37
CA HIS A 129 4.76 -11.19 -4.88
C HIS A 129 3.85 -9.97 -4.68
N GLU A 130 2.86 -9.81 -5.57
CA GLU A 130 1.98 -8.65 -5.60
C GLU A 130 0.96 -8.66 -4.46
N ASP A 131 0.49 -7.48 -4.05
CA ASP A 131 -0.57 -7.28 -3.04
C ASP A 131 -1.92 -7.73 -3.63
N TYR A 132 -2.31 -8.99 -3.37
CA TYR A 132 -3.55 -9.57 -3.90
C TYR A 132 -4.79 -9.06 -3.12
N PRO A 133 -5.84 -8.56 -3.80
CA PRO A 133 -7.05 -8.08 -3.13
C PRO A 133 -7.69 -9.15 -2.24
N ASN A 134 -7.90 -8.82 -0.96
CA ASN A 134 -8.42 -9.76 0.01
C ASN A 134 -9.95 -9.97 -0.17
N PRO A 135 -10.45 -11.21 -0.25
CA PRO A 135 -11.90 -11.48 -0.31
C PRO A 135 -12.70 -10.91 0.86
N ALA A 136 -12.09 -10.79 2.04
CA ALA A 136 -12.73 -10.21 3.22
C ALA A 136 -12.91 -8.69 3.08
N GLU A 137 -11.84 -7.96 2.76
CA GLU A 137 -11.85 -6.49 2.57
C GLU A 137 -12.88 -6.07 1.51
N ALA A 138 -12.99 -6.83 0.41
CA ALA A 138 -14.00 -6.59 -0.62
C ALA A 138 -15.44 -6.77 -0.13
N LEU A 139 -15.68 -7.60 0.89
CA LEU A 139 -17.00 -7.83 1.46
C LEU A 139 -17.37 -6.87 2.58
N ASP A 140 -16.38 -6.42 3.35
CA ASP A 140 -16.58 -5.31 4.27
C ASP A 140 -16.89 -4.02 3.48
N GLN A 141 -16.22 -3.81 2.33
CA GLN A 141 -16.59 -2.77 1.37
C GLN A 141 -18.03 -2.97 0.83
N MET A 142 -18.39 -4.18 0.37
CA MET A 142 -19.78 -4.46 -0.05
C MET A 142 -20.81 -4.25 1.09
N SER A 143 -20.38 -4.29 2.35
CA SER A 143 -21.21 -4.04 3.54
C SER A 143 -21.32 -2.54 3.86
N MET A 144 -20.25 -1.75 3.67
CA MET A 144 -20.33 -0.28 3.60
C MET A 144 -21.24 0.19 2.45
N GLU A 145 -21.21 -0.50 1.30
CA GLU A 145 -22.04 -0.15 0.16
C GLU A 145 -23.52 -0.43 0.42
N ALA A 146 -23.81 -1.49 1.19
CA ALA A 146 -25.14 -1.90 1.64
C ALA A 146 -25.63 -1.16 2.90
N PHE A 147 -24.85 -0.23 3.45
CA PHE A 147 -25.20 0.56 4.64
C PHE A 147 -26.63 1.12 4.55
N GLY A 148 -27.42 0.90 5.60
CA GLY A 148 -28.80 1.35 5.71
C GLY A 148 -29.81 0.52 4.91
N SER A 149 -29.37 -0.59 4.31
CA SER A 149 -30.28 -1.62 3.83
C SER A 149 -31.04 -2.24 5.02
N PRO A 150 -32.37 -2.44 4.94
CA PRO A 150 -33.15 -3.14 5.96
C PRO A 150 -32.87 -4.66 6.00
N GLU A 151 -31.85 -5.13 5.28
CA GLU A 151 -31.39 -6.53 5.21
C GLU A 151 -30.04 -6.75 5.93
N ILE A 152 -29.46 -5.73 6.57
CA ILE A 152 -28.28 -5.86 7.46
C ILE A 152 -28.75 -5.94 8.92
N GLU A 153 -28.28 -6.95 9.67
CA GLU A 153 -28.63 -7.13 11.08
C GLU A 153 -27.66 -6.40 12.05
N ASP A 154 -26.44 -6.03 11.62
CA ASP A 154 -25.52 -5.21 12.42
C ASP A 154 -26.00 -3.75 12.53
N GLU A 155 -26.32 -3.34 13.76
CA GLU A 155 -26.77 -1.99 14.11
C GLU A 155 -25.73 -0.89 13.78
N ARG A 156 -24.44 -1.19 13.61
CA ARG A 156 -23.40 -0.21 13.19
C ARG A 156 -23.71 0.37 11.81
N TYR A 157 -24.08 -0.50 10.86
CA TYR A 157 -24.33 -0.17 9.46
C TYR A 157 -25.77 0.27 9.18
N GLN A 158 -26.54 0.62 10.22
CA GLN A 158 -27.88 1.20 10.08
C GLN A 158 -27.84 2.73 10.20
N PHE A 159 -28.65 3.43 9.39
CA PHE A 159 -28.72 4.90 9.43
C PHE A 159 -29.42 5.38 10.71
N LYS A 160 -28.79 6.37 11.36
CA LYS A 160 -29.21 6.95 12.64
C LYS A 160 -29.37 8.46 12.51
N ASP A 161 -29.94 9.10 13.53
CA ASP A 161 -30.32 10.53 13.51
C ASP A 161 -29.16 11.50 13.19
N GLN A 162 -27.93 11.13 13.53
CA GLN A 162 -26.72 11.93 13.28
C GLN A 162 -25.58 11.07 12.69
N LEU A 163 -24.94 11.58 11.64
CA LEU A 163 -23.67 11.10 11.12
C LEU A 163 -22.50 11.93 11.68
N ASN A 164 -21.47 11.26 12.19
CA ASN A 164 -20.23 11.86 12.68
C ASN A 164 -19.03 11.13 12.05
N VAL A 165 -18.04 11.88 11.54
CA VAL A 165 -16.79 11.33 10.98
C VAL A 165 -15.60 11.89 11.73
N GLU A 166 -14.74 11.04 12.29
CA GLU A 166 -13.45 11.46 12.86
C GLU A 166 -12.31 10.93 12.00
N ILE A 167 -11.36 11.80 11.67
CA ILE A 167 -10.15 11.43 10.92
C ILE A 167 -8.95 11.51 11.86
N LEU A 168 -8.24 10.39 12.02
CA LEU A 168 -6.99 10.25 12.74
C LEU A 168 -5.88 10.26 11.68
N LEU A 169 -5.24 11.41 11.49
CA LEU A 169 -4.15 11.59 10.54
C LEU A 169 -2.80 11.41 11.25
N ASP A 170 -2.01 10.45 10.78
CA ASP A 170 -0.61 10.35 11.15
C ASP A 170 0.17 11.56 10.61
N ALA A 171 1.03 12.11 11.45
CA ALA A 171 1.95 13.18 11.12
C ALA A 171 3.35 12.89 11.66
N SER A 172 3.70 11.59 11.69
CA SER A 172 5.04 11.00 11.79
C SER A 172 6.10 11.73 10.94
N GLY A 173 7.37 11.45 11.20
CA GLY A 173 8.47 11.96 10.37
C GLY A 173 8.46 11.42 8.92
N SER A 174 7.88 10.23 8.69
CA SER A 174 7.87 9.56 7.38
C SER A 174 6.80 10.14 6.42
N MET A 175 5.75 10.80 6.93
CA MET A 175 4.81 11.59 6.13
C MET A 175 5.45 12.80 5.40
N ALA A 176 6.75 13.05 5.60
CA ALA A 176 7.56 13.98 4.80
C ALA A 176 8.03 13.39 3.45
N ASN A 177 7.92 12.07 3.25
CA ASN A 177 8.28 11.38 2.02
C ASN A 177 7.46 11.89 0.82
N VAL A 178 7.99 11.70 -0.39
CA VAL A 178 7.50 12.36 -1.60
C VAL A 178 6.98 11.35 -2.63
N ILE A 179 5.70 11.48 -2.97
CA ILE A 179 5.01 10.71 -4.02
C ILE A 179 4.62 11.68 -5.13
N ASP A 180 4.91 11.34 -6.39
CA ASP A 180 4.63 12.14 -7.60
C ASP A 180 5.06 13.64 -7.55
N GLY A 181 5.99 13.98 -6.66
CA GLY A 181 6.50 15.34 -6.47
C GLY A 181 5.77 16.21 -5.43
N LYS A 182 4.86 15.64 -4.63
CA LYS A 182 4.29 16.26 -3.41
C LYS A 182 4.71 15.46 -2.17
N SER A 183 4.70 16.07 -0.97
CA SER A 183 4.83 15.26 0.25
C SER A 183 3.55 14.46 0.52
N MET A 184 3.69 13.32 1.19
CA MET A 184 2.57 12.49 1.65
C MET A 184 1.59 13.29 2.52
N MET A 185 2.11 14.17 3.38
CA MET A 185 1.30 15.08 4.18
C MET A 185 0.53 16.12 3.35
N ASP A 186 1.12 16.69 2.30
CA ASP A 186 0.40 17.61 1.40
C ASP A 186 -0.74 16.88 0.68
N ILE A 187 -0.47 15.66 0.21
CA ILE A 187 -1.48 14.79 -0.41
C ILE A 187 -2.62 14.51 0.59
N ALA A 188 -2.31 14.05 1.80
CA ALA A 188 -3.31 13.73 2.81
C ALA A 188 -4.15 14.96 3.22
N LYS A 189 -3.53 16.14 3.39
CA LYS A 189 -4.25 17.39 3.67
C LYS A 189 -5.18 17.78 2.53
N GLU A 190 -4.73 17.70 1.27
CA GLU A 190 -5.58 17.96 0.09
C GLU A 190 -6.76 16.98 0.02
N SER A 191 -6.50 15.68 0.16
CA SER A 191 -7.52 14.61 0.10
C SER A 191 -8.56 14.75 1.22
N ILE A 192 -8.14 15.04 2.45
CA ILE A 192 -9.05 15.28 3.58
C ILE A 192 -9.87 16.57 3.36
N ALA A 193 -9.28 17.63 2.78
CA ALA A 193 -10.00 18.86 2.50
C ALA A 193 -11.03 18.70 1.36
N GLU A 194 -10.74 17.88 0.35
CA GLU A 194 -11.71 17.52 -0.71
C GLU A 194 -12.84 16.65 -0.16
N PHE A 195 -12.52 15.62 0.63
CA PHE A 195 -13.49 14.77 1.32
C PHE A 195 -14.42 15.57 2.25
N ALA A 196 -13.85 16.35 3.18
CA ALA A 196 -14.62 17.11 4.18
C ALA A 196 -15.60 18.12 3.56
N LYS A 197 -15.25 18.65 2.39
CA LYS A 197 -16.06 19.56 1.59
C LYS A 197 -17.22 18.89 0.86
N ASN A 198 -17.11 17.58 0.60
CA ASN A 198 -18.14 16.78 -0.07
C ASN A 198 -19.13 16.13 0.93
N LEU A 199 -18.88 16.21 2.24
CA LEU A 199 -19.83 15.75 3.25
C LEU A 199 -21.12 16.62 3.27
N PRO A 200 -22.30 16.03 3.53
CA PRO A 200 -23.55 16.77 3.72
C PRO A 200 -23.45 17.83 4.83
N GLU A 201 -24.15 18.96 4.67
CA GLU A 201 -24.12 20.10 5.61
C GLU A 201 -24.53 19.71 7.05
N GLU A 202 -25.29 18.63 7.19
CA GLU A 202 -25.81 18.11 8.46
C GLU A 202 -24.89 17.06 9.15
N ALA A 203 -23.83 16.60 8.48
CA ALA A 203 -22.84 15.70 9.07
C ALA A 203 -21.82 16.47 9.93
N ASN A 204 -21.33 15.84 10.99
CA ASN A 204 -20.21 16.38 11.77
C ASN A 204 -18.88 15.77 11.31
N ILE A 205 -17.82 16.57 11.31
CA ILE A 205 -16.45 16.11 11.08
C ILE A 205 -15.53 16.54 12.24
N ALA A 206 -14.55 15.70 12.54
CA ALA A 206 -13.43 15.95 13.43
C ALA A 206 -12.10 15.59 12.74
N LEU A 207 -11.02 16.29 13.09
CA LEU A 207 -9.65 15.95 12.67
C LEU A 207 -8.75 15.89 13.90
N ARG A 208 -8.22 14.70 14.17
CA ARG A 208 -7.23 14.38 15.19
C ARG A 208 -5.90 14.09 14.50
N VAL A 209 -4.81 14.63 15.04
CA VAL A 209 -3.46 14.53 14.46
C VAL A 209 -2.49 14.08 15.54
N TYR A 210 -1.65 13.09 15.21
CA TYR A 210 -0.74 12.46 16.16
C TYR A 210 0.71 12.43 15.63
N GLY A 211 1.68 12.29 16.54
CA GLY A 211 3.12 12.26 16.21
C GLY A 211 3.78 13.64 15.99
N HIS A 212 3.04 14.62 15.46
CA HIS A 212 3.48 15.92 14.93
C HIS A 212 4.37 16.87 15.79
N GLU A 213 4.79 16.51 17.01
CA GLU A 213 5.76 17.29 17.80
C GLU A 213 7.14 16.63 17.88
N GLY A 214 8.19 17.45 17.92
CA GLY A 214 9.57 17.00 18.15
C GLY A 214 10.29 16.57 16.88
N SER A 215 10.98 15.43 16.91
CA SER A 215 11.74 14.85 15.80
C SER A 215 11.76 13.33 15.90
N GLY A 216 12.05 12.64 14.78
CA GLY A 216 12.26 11.19 14.73
C GLY A 216 13.53 10.70 15.42
N SER A 217 13.97 11.37 16.49
CA SER A 217 15.12 10.98 17.32
C SER A 217 14.66 10.48 18.69
N ASP A 218 15.41 9.55 19.29
CA ASP A 218 15.10 8.98 20.61
C ASP A 218 14.96 10.04 21.71
N ALA A 219 15.66 11.16 21.58
CA ALA A 219 15.61 12.28 22.51
C ALA A 219 14.22 12.93 22.56
N ASP A 220 13.54 13.01 21.41
CA ASP A 220 12.20 13.59 21.27
C ASP A 220 11.09 12.53 21.24
N LYS A 221 11.40 11.22 21.24
CA LYS A 221 10.39 10.14 21.28
C LYS A 221 9.37 10.37 22.40
N SER A 222 9.80 10.70 23.62
CA SER A 222 8.85 10.97 24.71
C SER A 222 8.02 12.25 24.55
N LEU A 223 8.41 13.20 23.68
CA LEU A 223 7.57 14.34 23.31
C LEU A 223 6.55 13.91 22.25
N SER A 224 7.02 13.38 21.13
CA SER A 224 6.19 12.95 20.00
C SER A 224 5.14 11.90 20.39
N CYS A 225 5.49 10.93 21.23
CA CYS A 225 4.55 9.92 21.73
C CYS A 225 3.47 10.47 22.68
N LYS A 226 3.49 11.77 22.99
CA LYS A 226 2.40 12.50 23.66
C LYS A 226 1.69 13.50 22.73
N SER A 227 2.19 13.70 21.51
CA SER A 227 1.56 14.53 20.48
C SER A 227 0.33 13.79 19.94
N ASN A 228 -0.84 14.27 20.36
CA ASN A 228 -2.13 13.71 19.96
C ASN A 228 -3.24 14.76 20.19
N GLU A 229 -3.49 15.63 19.21
CA GLU A 229 -4.39 16.78 19.33
C GLU A 229 -5.60 16.65 18.40
N LEU A 230 -6.80 16.93 18.95
CA LEU A 230 -8.00 17.21 18.16
C LEU A 230 -7.90 18.63 17.59
N VAL A 231 -7.26 18.77 16.43
CA VAL A 231 -6.97 20.09 15.82
C VAL A 231 -8.21 20.74 15.19
N TYR A 232 -9.26 19.95 14.93
CA TYR A 232 -10.60 20.40 14.53
C TYR A 232 -11.65 19.67 15.39
N ASP A 233 -12.31 20.41 16.30
CA ASP A 233 -13.39 19.90 17.16
C ASP A 233 -14.56 19.31 16.34
N MET A 234 -15.12 18.20 16.80
CA MET A 234 -16.30 17.54 16.18
C MET A 234 -17.47 18.50 15.99
N GLY A 235 -17.85 18.73 14.73
CA GLY A 235 -19.00 19.56 14.34
C GLY A 235 -19.10 19.75 12.84
N SER A 236 -20.12 20.47 12.37
CA SER A 236 -20.34 20.76 10.94
C SER A 236 -19.09 21.33 10.25
N TYR A 237 -18.86 20.94 8.99
CA TYR A 237 -17.69 21.34 8.20
C TYR A 237 -17.55 22.87 8.06
N ASN A 238 -16.29 23.34 8.07
CA ASN A 238 -15.95 24.73 7.81
C ASN A 238 -14.56 24.85 7.17
N GLU A 239 -14.54 25.10 5.86
CA GLU A 239 -13.34 25.23 5.00
C GLU A 239 -12.23 26.07 5.64
N GLY A 240 -12.55 27.26 6.12
CA GLY A 240 -11.57 28.16 6.75
C GLY A 240 -10.97 27.59 8.03
N LYS A 241 -11.79 27.10 8.97
CA LYS A 241 -11.30 26.48 10.20
C LYS A 241 -10.47 25.21 9.96
N LEU A 242 -10.83 24.41 8.95
CA LEU A 242 -10.09 23.17 8.65
C LEU A 242 -8.72 23.49 8.04
N SER A 243 -8.65 24.47 7.13
CA SER A 243 -7.37 25.01 6.63
C SER A 243 -6.53 25.60 7.77
N ASP A 244 -7.13 26.46 8.61
CA ASP A 244 -6.49 27.04 9.81
C ASP A 244 -6.03 25.96 10.83
N ALA A 245 -6.55 24.74 10.76
CA ALA A 245 -6.10 23.59 11.56
C ALA A 245 -4.95 22.83 10.87
N MET A 246 -5.08 22.54 9.58
CA MET A 246 -4.07 21.88 8.76
C MET A 246 -2.76 22.66 8.67
N ASP A 247 -2.80 24.00 8.68
CA ASP A 247 -1.61 24.86 8.61
C ASP A 247 -0.75 24.87 9.89
N LYS A 248 -1.24 24.28 11.00
CA LYS A 248 -0.54 24.30 12.32
C LYS A 248 0.57 23.25 12.44
N PHE A 249 0.45 22.12 11.73
CA PHE A 249 1.30 20.95 11.91
C PHE A 249 2.01 20.54 10.61
N ASN A 250 3.16 19.89 10.77
CA ASN A 250 4.00 19.34 9.71
C ASN A 250 4.48 17.94 10.13
N PRO A 251 4.95 17.10 9.20
CA PRO A 251 5.51 15.79 9.52
C PRO A 251 6.68 15.90 10.49
N ALA A 252 6.60 15.18 11.61
CA ALA A 252 7.60 15.20 12.67
C ALA A 252 7.48 13.96 13.57
N GLY A 253 8.52 13.70 14.35
CA GLY A 253 8.40 12.73 15.43
C GLY A 253 8.26 11.26 15.00
N TRP A 254 7.36 10.57 15.70
CA TRP A 254 7.16 9.13 15.84
C TRP A 254 5.65 8.82 15.78
N THR A 255 5.26 7.55 15.72
CA THR A 255 3.88 7.10 15.47
C THR A 255 3.21 6.50 16.73
N PRO A 256 2.47 7.29 17.53
CA PRO A 256 1.66 6.80 18.66
C PRO A 256 0.25 6.37 18.24
N LEU A 257 0.19 5.30 17.44
CA LEU A 257 -1.03 4.77 16.81
C LEU A 257 -2.09 4.34 17.84
N ALA A 258 -1.70 3.50 18.81
CA ALA A 258 -2.56 3.04 19.90
C ALA A 258 -3.12 4.21 20.72
N LYS A 259 -2.29 5.26 20.89
CA LYS A 259 -2.67 6.46 21.64
C LYS A 259 -3.74 7.27 20.90
N ALA A 260 -3.72 7.30 19.56
CA ALA A 260 -4.73 7.98 18.74
C ALA A 260 -6.08 7.24 18.81
N ILE A 261 -6.06 5.92 18.66
CA ILE A 261 -7.24 5.05 18.80
C ILE A 261 -7.90 5.24 20.18
N GLU A 262 -7.11 5.28 21.26
CA GLU A 262 -7.60 5.58 22.62
C GLU A 262 -8.20 6.99 22.81
N GLU A 263 -7.79 8.01 22.06
CA GLU A 263 -8.36 9.36 22.19
C GLU A 263 -9.62 9.55 21.33
N ALA A 264 -9.71 8.89 20.16
CA ALA A 264 -10.93 8.89 19.34
C ALA A 264 -12.14 8.31 20.08
N GLU A 265 -11.95 7.24 20.87
CA GLU A 265 -12.99 6.71 21.77
C GLU A 265 -13.53 7.79 22.74
N LYS A 266 -12.67 8.72 23.17
CA LYS A 266 -13.00 9.78 24.14
C LYS A 266 -13.64 10.99 23.49
N ASP A 267 -13.21 11.35 22.28
CA ASP A 267 -13.82 12.44 21.51
C ASP A 267 -15.27 12.09 21.13
N LEU A 268 -15.47 10.87 20.62
CA LEU A 268 -16.77 10.32 20.28
C LEU A 268 -17.60 9.87 21.49
N SER A 269 -17.05 9.76 22.71
CA SER A 269 -17.69 9.19 23.92
C SER A 269 -19.09 9.73 24.32
N LYS A 270 -19.51 10.86 23.77
CA LYS A 270 -20.84 11.48 24.00
C LYS A 270 -21.85 11.15 22.90
N LEU A 271 -21.40 10.56 21.80
CA LEU A 271 -22.12 10.27 20.57
C LEU A 271 -22.40 8.75 20.51
N GLY A 272 -23.09 8.24 21.53
CA GLY A 272 -23.33 6.79 21.68
C GLY A 272 -24.01 6.16 20.46
N GLY A 273 -23.60 4.92 20.14
CA GLY A 273 -23.96 4.20 18.92
C GLY A 273 -25.46 3.93 18.75
N GLU A 274 -26.24 3.98 19.84
CA GLU A 274 -27.71 3.89 19.84
C GLU A 274 -28.39 4.97 18.96
N ASN A 275 -27.78 6.15 18.80
CA ASN A 275 -28.39 7.32 18.14
C ASN A 275 -27.47 7.99 17.09
N ASN A 276 -26.24 7.48 16.92
CA ASN A 276 -25.21 8.08 16.07
C ASN A 276 -24.59 7.03 15.16
N THR A 277 -24.44 7.36 13.88
CA THR A 277 -23.52 6.67 12.98
C THR A 277 -22.16 7.33 13.14
N ASN A 278 -21.20 6.63 13.75
CA ASN A 278 -19.83 7.13 13.94
C ASN A 278 -18.89 6.38 12.99
N ILE A 279 -18.15 7.12 12.17
CA ILE A 279 -17.15 6.57 11.26
C ILE A 279 -15.78 7.13 11.63
N ILE A 280 -14.79 6.26 11.74
CA ILE A 280 -13.40 6.61 12.06
C ILE A 280 -12.54 6.27 10.85
N TYR A 281 -11.74 7.24 10.39
CA TYR A 281 -10.72 7.06 9.37
C TYR A 281 -9.34 7.19 9.98
N LEU A 282 -8.59 6.09 10.02
CA LEU A 282 -7.23 6.04 10.51
C LEU A 282 -6.26 6.00 9.33
N VAL A 283 -5.61 7.12 9.04
CA VAL A 283 -4.62 7.24 7.96
C VAL A 283 -3.23 7.19 8.59
N SER A 284 -2.42 6.20 8.21
CA SER A 284 -1.02 6.05 8.71
C SER A 284 -0.11 5.45 7.64
N ASP A 285 1.17 5.81 7.71
CA ASP A 285 2.23 5.40 6.79
C ASP A 285 3.17 4.33 7.37
N GLY A 286 2.92 3.84 8.59
CA GLY A 286 3.84 2.93 9.28
C GLY A 286 3.26 2.20 10.49
N VAL A 287 4.18 1.65 11.30
CA VAL A 287 3.87 0.93 12.54
C VAL A 287 3.83 1.86 13.75
N GLU A 288 3.10 1.45 14.80
CA GLU A 288 3.26 1.91 16.17
C GLU A 288 4.74 1.86 16.58
N THR A 289 5.30 3.03 16.95
CA THR A 289 6.70 3.17 17.38
C THR A 289 6.85 3.84 18.74
N CYS A 290 5.76 4.03 19.47
CA CYS A 290 5.67 4.71 20.76
C CYS A 290 5.38 3.78 21.95
N ASP A 291 5.70 2.49 21.78
CA ASP A 291 5.63 1.44 22.80
C ASP A 291 4.19 1.12 23.28
N GLY A 292 3.19 1.46 22.45
CA GLY A 292 1.77 1.12 22.64
C GLY A 292 1.37 -0.26 22.09
N ASP A 293 0.09 -0.59 22.25
CA ASP A 293 -0.55 -1.80 21.69
C ASP A 293 -1.79 -1.37 20.88
N PRO A 294 -1.67 -1.20 19.55
CA PRO A 294 -2.74 -0.62 18.73
C PRO A 294 -3.83 -1.65 18.45
N VAL A 295 -3.51 -2.95 18.49
CA VAL A 295 -4.45 -4.07 18.30
C VAL A 295 -5.37 -4.19 19.52
N GLN A 296 -4.83 -4.09 20.74
CA GLN A 296 -5.64 -4.05 21.96
C GLN A 296 -6.40 -2.72 22.10
N ALA A 297 -5.86 -1.59 21.63
CA ALA A 297 -6.62 -0.33 21.56
C ALA A 297 -7.82 -0.45 20.60
N ALA A 298 -7.61 -1.00 19.40
CA ALA A 298 -8.66 -1.24 18.40
C ALA A 298 -9.76 -2.17 18.94
N LYS A 299 -9.38 -3.23 19.66
CA LYS A 299 -10.32 -4.15 20.30
C LYS A 299 -11.17 -3.52 21.41
N ASN A 300 -10.62 -2.52 22.11
CA ASN A 300 -11.39 -1.73 23.08
C ASN A 300 -12.37 -0.78 22.36
N LEU A 301 -11.93 -0.19 21.25
CA LEU A 301 -12.74 0.72 20.42
C LEU A 301 -13.93 -0.01 19.75
N ALA A 302 -13.75 -1.24 19.26
CA ALA A 302 -14.83 -2.09 18.73
C ALA A 302 -15.89 -2.38 19.81
N GLY A 303 -15.46 -2.87 20.97
CA GLY A 303 -16.33 -3.18 22.11
C GLY A 303 -16.90 -1.97 22.87
N SER A 304 -16.76 -0.74 22.34
CA SER A 304 -17.15 0.49 23.01
C SER A 304 -18.60 0.90 22.73
N GLY A 305 -19.18 1.70 23.65
CA GLY A 305 -20.57 2.19 23.53
C GLY A 305 -20.81 3.22 22.41
N ILE A 306 -19.79 3.57 21.62
CA ILE A 306 -19.91 4.41 20.42
C ILE A 306 -20.07 3.59 19.13
N GLN A 307 -19.84 2.26 19.18
CA GLN A 307 -20.03 1.30 18.08
C GLN A 307 -19.56 1.85 16.71
N PRO A 308 -18.26 2.20 16.56
CA PRO A 308 -17.78 2.91 15.40
C PRO A 308 -17.53 1.95 14.23
N ILE A 309 -17.62 2.47 13.01
CA ILE A 309 -17.10 1.79 11.82
C ILE A 309 -15.70 2.35 11.58
N VAL A 310 -14.69 1.50 11.66
CA VAL A 310 -13.28 1.89 11.56
C VAL A 310 -12.74 1.53 10.18
N ASN A 311 -12.15 2.50 9.50
CA ASN A 311 -11.49 2.36 8.20
C ASN A 311 -10.02 2.70 8.41
N VAL A 312 -9.13 1.75 8.17
CA VAL A 312 -7.68 1.88 8.35
C VAL A 312 -7.04 1.96 6.96
N ILE A 313 -6.57 3.15 6.61
CA ILE A 313 -5.91 3.42 5.33
C ILE A 313 -4.40 3.42 5.57
N GLY A 314 -3.74 2.37 5.06
CA GLY A 314 -2.29 2.36 4.93
C GLY A 314 -1.87 3.22 3.75
N PHE A 315 -1.13 4.30 3.98
CA PHE A 315 -0.73 5.26 2.95
C PHE A 315 0.77 5.12 2.62
N ASP A 316 1.05 4.61 1.43
CA ASP A 316 2.36 4.14 0.91
C ASP A 316 3.26 3.41 1.94
N VAL A 317 2.61 2.54 2.70
CA VAL A 317 3.19 1.83 3.85
C VAL A 317 3.90 0.53 3.42
N ASN A 318 4.97 0.16 4.13
CA ASN A 318 5.75 -1.06 3.90
C ASN A 318 5.07 -2.33 4.43
N ALA A 319 5.60 -3.52 4.14
CA ALA A 319 4.97 -4.81 4.51
C ALA A 319 4.71 -4.96 6.03
N ASP A 320 5.66 -4.57 6.89
CA ASP A 320 5.48 -4.58 8.36
C ASP A 320 4.31 -3.68 8.81
N GLY A 321 4.23 -2.46 8.26
CA GLY A 321 3.15 -1.52 8.55
C GLY A 321 1.80 -2.00 8.01
N GLN A 322 1.74 -2.52 6.78
CA GLN A 322 0.53 -3.12 6.21
C GLN A 322 0.02 -4.26 7.09
N LYS A 323 0.91 -5.14 7.56
CA LYS A 323 0.54 -6.23 8.47
C LYS A 323 -0.06 -5.71 9.77
N GLN A 324 0.60 -4.77 10.45
CA GLN A 324 0.08 -4.23 11.71
C GLN A 324 -1.24 -3.46 11.51
N LEU A 325 -1.39 -2.72 10.40
CA LEU A 325 -2.63 -1.99 10.10
C LEU A 325 -3.78 -2.95 9.72
N LYS A 326 -3.51 -4.08 9.04
CA LYS A 326 -4.46 -5.19 8.84
C LYS A 326 -4.86 -5.84 10.19
N GLU A 327 -3.92 -6.07 11.10
CA GLU A 327 -4.21 -6.57 12.47
C GLU A 327 -5.06 -5.58 13.28
N VAL A 328 -4.79 -4.28 13.18
CA VAL A 328 -5.56 -3.19 13.82
C VAL A 328 -6.99 -3.09 13.26
N ALA A 329 -7.16 -3.16 11.93
CA ALA A 329 -8.48 -3.16 11.29
C ALA A 329 -9.32 -4.36 11.75
N LYS A 330 -8.76 -5.57 11.68
CA LYS A 330 -9.40 -6.82 12.12
C LYS A 330 -9.78 -6.79 13.60
N ALA A 331 -8.94 -6.20 14.46
CA ALA A 331 -9.24 -6.02 15.87
C ALA A 331 -10.27 -4.91 16.17
N ALA A 332 -10.43 -3.95 15.26
CA ALA A 332 -11.48 -2.91 15.33
C ALA A 332 -12.85 -3.38 14.82
N GLU A 333 -12.96 -4.64 14.37
CA GLU A 333 -14.11 -5.15 13.59
C GLU A 333 -14.40 -4.24 12.37
N GLY A 334 -13.32 -3.76 11.74
CA GLY A 334 -13.32 -2.77 10.66
C GLY A 334 -12.32 -3.11 9.56
N ILE A 335 -12.13 -2.16 8.65
CA ILE A 335 -11.71 -2.41 7.27
C ILE A 335 -10.29 -1.89 7.05
N TYR A 336 -9.44 -2.68 6.40
CA TYR A 336 -8.14 -2.22 5.90
C TYR A 336 -8.24 -1.85 4.41
N SER A 337 -7.49 -0.83 3.98
CA SER A 337 -7.26 -0.54 2.55
C SER A 337 -5.89 0.10 2.34
N ASN A 338 -5.25 -0.22 1.21
CA ASN A 338 -3.92 0.28 0.84
C ASN A 338 -4.04 1.42 -0.18
N ALA A 339 -3.31 2.51 -0.01
CA ALA A 339 -3.29 3.64 -0.94
C ALA A 339 -1.85 4.08 -1.23
N ARG A 340 -1.40 3.98 -2.48
CA ARG A 340 -0.03 4.28 -2.91
C ARG A 340 0.13 5.67 -3.51
N ASN A 341 -0.95 6.41 -3.72
CA ASN A 341 -0.95 7.75 -4.29
C ASN A 341 -2.21 8.54 -3.94
N GLN A 342 -2.26 9.81 -4.37
CA GLN A 342 -3.39 10.72 -4.12
C GLN A 342 -4.72 10.23 -4.72
N SER A 343 -4.72 9.49 -5.84
CA SER A 343 -5.97 9.01 -6.45
C SER A 343 -6.60 7.91 -5.61
N GLU A 344 -5.80 6.98 -5.10
CA GLU A 344 -6.26 5.90 -4.22
C GLU A 344 -6.70 6.43 -2.85
N LEU A 345 -5.93 7.35 -2.25
CA LEU A 345 -6.33 7.97 -0.98
C LEU A 345 -7.64 8.77 -1.11
N ASN A 346 -7.84 9.46 -2.25
CA ASN A 346 -9.12 10.09 -2.55
C ASN A 346 -10.27 9.06 -2.65
N THR A 347 -10.04 7.93 -3.33
CA THR A 347 -11.04 6.86 -3.47
C THR A 347 -11.46 6.28 -2.12
N GLU A 348 -10.51 6.03 -1.22
CA GLU A 348 -10.80 5.48 0.11
C GLU A 348 -11.57 6.44 1.01
N LEU A 349 -11.32 7.75 0.90
CA LEU A 349 -12.09 8.78 1.62
C LEU A 349 -13.48 9.02 0.99
N ASP A 350 -13.60 9.01 -0.36
CA ASP A 350 -14.89 9.17 -1.05
C ASP A 350 -15.90 8.06 -0.67
N ARG A 351 -15.47 6.89 -0.16
CA ARG A 351 -16.37 5.84 0.38
C ARG A 351 -17.26 6.34 1.53
N ALA A 352 -16.76 7.20 2.43
CA ALA A 352 -17.61 7.77 3.48
C ALA A 352 -18.57 8.84 2.97
N LYS A 353 -18.21 9.54 1.89
CA LYS A 353 -19.12 10.45 1.21
C LYS A 353 -20.26 9.67 0.55
N GLU A 354 -20.03 8.48 -0.01
CA GLU A 354 -21.14 7.62 -0.45
C GLU A 354 -22.08 7.25 0.70
N ILE A 355 -21.55 6.85 1.87
CA ILE A 355 -22.37 6.56 3.05
C ILE A 355 -23.16 7.82 3.47
N ALA A 356 -22.53 8.99 3.40
CA ALA A 356 -23.15 10.26 3.78
C ALA A 356 -24.23 10.74 2.78
N GLU A 357 -24.01 10.58 1.48
CA GLU A 357 -25.01 10.83 0.43
C GLU A 357 -26.21 9.85 0.58
N LYS A 358 -25.94 8.57 0.88
CA LYS A 358 -26.99 7.57 1.17
C LYS A 358 -27.76 7.90 2.47
N TRP A 359 -27.09 8.44 3.50
CA TRP A 359 -27.70 8.93 4.75
C TRP A 359 -28.62 10.13 4.52
N GLU A 360 -28.19 11.12 3.74
CA GLU A 360 -29.02 12.27 3.36
C GLU A 360 -30.24 11.83 2.52
N ALA A 361 -30.06 10.86 1.61
CA ALA A 361 -31.13 10.26 0.82
C ALA A 361 -32.12 9.43 1.66
N TRP A 362 -31.65 8.74 2.70
CA TRP A 362 -32.47 8.03 3.68
C TRP A 362 -33.30 9.01 4.52
N LYS A 363 -32.65 10.06 5.05
CA LYS A 363 -33.28 11.13 5.86
C LYS A 363 -34.35 11.91 5.09
N THR A 364 -34.29 11.87 3.76
CA THR A 364 -35.28 12.46 2.83
C THR A 364 -36.29 11.46 2.24
N ASP A 365 -36.47 10.28 2.88
CA ASP A 365 -37.52 9.28 2.62
C ASP A 365 -37.49 8.65 1.21
N SER A 366 -36.30 8.54 0.60
CA SER A 366 -36.11 7.92 -0.73
C SER A 366 -35.85 6.41 -0.64
N LEU A 367 -36.87 5.64 -0.23
CA LEU A 367 -36.83 4.16 -0.10
C LEU A 367 -36.70 3.42 -1.45
N LYS A 368 -35.49 3.45 -2.01
CA LYS A 368 -34.96 2.57 -3.08
C LYS A 368 -33.43 2.53 -2.99
N GLN A 369 -32.89 1.54 -2.29
CA GLN A 369 -31.43 1.35 -2.19
C GLN A 369 -31.02 -0.14 -2.31
N ALA A 370 -31.61 -1.06 -1.53
CA ALA A 370 -31.21 -2.49 -1.52
C ALA A 370 -31.20 -3.18 -2.90
N SER A 371 -32.18 -2.90 -3.77
CA SER A 371 -32.21 -3.44 -5.15
C SER A 371 -31.09 -2.92 -6.06
N ASP A 372 -30.58 -1.74 -5.73
CA ASP A 372 -29.66 -0.97 -6.57
C ASP A 372 -28.22 -1.22 -6.09
N VAL A 373 -27.99 -1.41 -4.78
CA VAL A 373 -26.74 -1.94 -4.20
C VAL A 373 -26.43 -3.34 -4.75
N LYS A 374 -27.37 -4.30 -4.61
CA LYS A 374 -27.19 -5.67 -5.11
C LYS A 374 -26.99 -5.73 -6.64
N PHE A 375 -27.39 -4.67 -7.36
CA PHE A 375 -27.14 -4.50 -8.79
C PHE A 375 -25.72 -3.97 -9.08
N GLN A 376 -25.18 -3.05 -8.27
CA GLN A 376 -23.78 -2.62 -8.38
C GLN A 376 -22.82 -3.77 -8.09
N GLN A 377 -22.93 -4.40 -6.92
CA GLN A 377 -22.03 -5.48 -6.47
C GLN A 377 -21.81 -6.57 -7.54
N LEU A 378 -22.90 -6.97 -8.23
CA LEU A 378 -22.88 -8.00 -9.27
C LEU A 378 -22.35 -7.54 -10.65
N LEU A 379 -22.26 -6.23 -10.93
CA LEU A 379 -21.98 -5.66 -12.25
C LEU A 379 -20.81 -4.67 -12.30
N SER A 380 -20.43 -4.08 -11.18
CA SER A 380 -19.29 -3.19 -10.98
C SER A 380 -18.22 -3.91 -10.16
N ASP A 381 -18.54 -4.26 -8.92
CA ASP A 381 -17.50 -4.34 -7.87
C ASP A 381 -16.85 -5.72 -7.82
N ILE A 382 -17.63 -6.81 -7.90
CA ILE A 382 -17.08 -8.16 -8.13
C ILE A 382 -16.32 -8.25 -9.47
N PRO A 383 -16.78 -7.63 -10.58
CA PRO A 383 -15.96 -7.48 -11.79
C PRO A 383 -14.67 -6.68 -11.63
N LEU A 384 -14.65 -5.57 -10.87
CA LEU A 384 -13.44 -4.77 -10.60
C LEU A 384 -12.44 -5.56 -9.76
N PHE A 385 -12.87 -6.14 -8.64
CA PHE A 385 -12.07 -7.05 -7.82
C PHE A 385 -11.43 -8.19 -8.64
N ASN A 386 -12.18 -8.79 -9.58
CA ASN A 386 -11.61 -9.79 -10.50
C ASN A 386 -10.58 -9.16 -11.47
N ILE A 387 -10.76 -7.92 -11.91
CA ILE A 387 -9.76 -7.21 -12.75
C ILE A 387 -8.48 -6.99 -11.96
N ASP A 388 -8.56 -6.52 -10.71
CA ASP A 388 -7.38 -6.16 -9.92
C ASP A 388 -6.57 -7.39 -9.49
N TRP A 389 -7.26 -8.46 -9.06
CA TRP A 389 -6.63 -9.78 -8.85
C TRP A 389 -6.01 -10.32 -10.16
N SER A 390 -6.62 -10.05 -11.32
CA SER A 390 -6.02 -10.43 -12.61
C SER A 390 -4.79 -9.57 -12.95
N ASN A 391 -4.77 -8.30 -12.56
CA ASN A 391 -3.65 -7.40 -12.77
C ASN A 391 -2.45 -7.85 -11.92
N ALA A 392 -2.66 -8.08 -10.61
CA ALA A 392 -1.66 -8.64 -9.70
C ALA A 392 -1.05 -9.96 -10.24
N ASN A 393 -1.90 -10.93 -10.62
CA ASN A 393 -1.42 -12.20 -11.19
C ASN A 393 -0.61 -12.02 -12.49
N ASN A 394 -0.96 -11.03 -13.33
CA ASN A 394 -0.15 -10.71 -14.52
C ASN A 394 1.17 -10.02 -14.15
N PHE A 395 1.16 -9.04 -13.23
CA PHE A 395 2.37 -8.35 -12.79
C PHE A 395 3.36 -9.34 -12.15
N GLU A 396 2.98 -10.12 -11.13
CA GLU A 396 3.83 -11.15 -10.50
C GLU A 396 4.50 -12.04 -11.57
N LYS A 397 3.70 -12.58 -12.48
CA LYS A 397 4.17 -13.46 -13.57
C LYS A 397 5.19 -12.79 -14.49
N PHE A 398 4.94 -11.55 -14.92
CA PHE A 398 5.82 -10.87 -15.87
C PHE A 398 7.05 -10.28 -15.18
N ASN A 399 6.89 -9.77 -13.97
CA ASN A 399 7.93 -9.17 -13.13
C ASN A 399 8.93 -10.23 -12.64
N MET A 400 8.50 -11.45 -12.31
CA MET A 400 9.43 -12.59 -12.13
C MET A 400 10.19 -12.92 -13.42
N ARG A 401 9.49 -13.03 -14.56
CA ARG A 401 10.06 -13.57 -15.82
C ARG A 401 11.00 -12.62 -16.56
N LYS A 402 10.90 -11.30 -16.36
CA LYS A 402 11.73 -10.30 -17.06
C LYS A 402 13.20 -10.27 -16.57
N PRO A 403 13.52 -10.12 -15.27
CA PRO A 403 14.91 -10.15 -14.79
C PRO A 403 15.56 -11.53 -14.93
N LEU A 404 14.82 -12.63 -14.73
CA LEU A 404 15.32 -13.98 -15.00
C LEU A 404 15.77 -14.16 -16.47
N ARG A 405 15.15 -13.42 -17.42
CA ARG A 405 15.59 -13.40 -18.82
C ARG A 405 16.93 -12.69 -19.00
N VAL A 406 17.16 -11.61 -18.26
CA VAL A 406 18.44 -10.88 -18.25
C VAL A 406 19.53 -11.77 -17.67
N LEU A 407 19.27 -12.47 -16.54
CA LEU A 407 20.21 -13.44 -15.98
C LEU A 407 20.56 -14.57 -16.97
N ARG A 408 19.61 -15.04 -17.77
CA ARG A 408 19.89 -16.01 -18.84
C ARG A 408 20.74 -15.42 -19.96
N ASP A 409 20.44 -14.20 -20.40
CA ASP A 409 21.13 -13.57 -21.55
C ASP A 409 22.54 -13.07 -21.19
N ASP A 410 22.79 -12.76 -19.91
CA ASP A 410 24.13 -12.58 -19.31
C ASP A 410 24.86 -13.91 -19.07
N GLY A 411 24.17 -15.05 -19.15
CA GLY A 411 24.73 -16.38 -18.89
C GLY A 411 24.97 -16.70 -17.42
N HIS A 412 24.21 -16.09 -16.50
CA HIS A 412 24.19 -16.42 -15.06
C HIS A 412 23.36 -17.67 -14.74
N ILE A 413 22.28 -17.89 -15.51
CA ILE A 413 21.47 -19.12 -15.46
C ILE A 413 21.38 -19.79 -16.84
N SER A 414 21.30 -21.11 -16.84
CA SER A 414 21.16 -21.93 -18.04
C SER A 414 19.83 -21.66 -18.75
N ARG A 415 19.77 -21.99 -20.04
CA ARG A 415 18.52 -21.86 -20.82
C ARG A 415 17.45 -22.82 -20.29
N GLU A 416 17.90 -23.98 -19.84
CA GLU A 416 17.11 -25.06 -19.26
C GLU A 416 16.49 -24.61 -17.93
N LEU A 417 17.26 -23.97 -17.05
CA LEU A 417 16.77 -23.39 -15.79
C LEU A 417 15.81 -22.22 -16.05
N TYR A 418 16.12 -21.30 -16.96
CA TYR A 418 15.19 -20.23 -17.35
C TYR A 418 13.85 -20.79 -17.87
N GLN A 419 13.88 -21.88 -18.64
CA GLN A 419 12.66 -22.51 -19.14
C GLN A 419 11.84 -23.12 -17.98
N ALA A 420 12.49 -23.87 -17.08
CA ALA A 420 11.83 -24.45 -15.91
C ALA A 420 11.24 -23.39 -14.97
N LEU A 421 11.98 -22.32 -14.66
CA LEU A 421 11.50 -21.17 -13.90
C LEU A 421 10.30 -20.50 -14.58
N SER A 422 10.41 -20.26 -15.89
CA SER A 422 9.31 -19.71 -16.69
C SER A 422 8.07 -20.60 -16.60
N ASP A 423 8.21 -21.91 -16.74
CA ASP A 423 7.09 -22.85 -16.73
C ASP A 423 6.45 -22.95 -15.33
N ARG A 424 7.25 -23.00 -14.24
CA ARG A 424 6.76 -22.96 -12.85
C ARG A 424 6.01 -21.66 -12.52
N THR A 425 6.48 -20.49 -12.98
CA THR A 425 5.72 -19.23 -12.91
C THR A 425 4.47 -19.23 -13.82
N SER A 426 4.42 -20.08 -14.85
CA SER A 426 3.18 -20.31 -15.63
C SER A 426 2.17 -21.15 -14.84
N GLU A 427 2.64 -22.16 -14.11
CA GLU A 427 1.83 -23.04 -13.27
C GLU A 427 1.23 -22.29 -12.08
N ARG A 428 2.03 -21.49 -11.34
CA ARG A 428 1.51 -20.61 -10.28
C ARG A 428 0.47 -19.64 -10.82
N PHE A 429 0.71 -18.97 -11.95
CA PHE A 429 -0.30 -18.09 -12.56
C PHE A 429 -1.62 -18.82 -12.82
N SER A 430 -1.57 -20.05 -13.35
CA SER A 430 -2.77 -20.84 -13.62
C SER A 430 -3.48 -21.25 -12.33
N TRP A 431 -2.74 -21.64 -11.29
CA TRP A 431 -3.31 -21.92 -9.97
C TRP A 431 -3.96 -20.67 -9.34
N VAL A 432 -3.32 -19.50 -9.40
CA VAL A 432 -3.92 -18.23 -8.94
C VAL A 432 -5.17 -17.86 -9.75
N MET A 433 -5.20 -18.13 -11.07
CA MET A 433 -6.42 -17.95 -11.89
C MET A 433 -7.54 -18.90 -11.45
N ASP A 434 -7.23 -20.17 -11.17
CA ASP A 434 -8.23 -21.15 -10.69
C ASP A 434 -8.77 -20.76 -9.30
N MET A 435 -7.91 -20.23 -8.42
CA MET A 435 -8.31 -19.71 -7.10
C MET A 435 -9.17 -18.44 -7.20
N GLN A 436 -8.80 -17.46 -8.04
CA GLN A 436 -9.65 -16.30 -8.37
C GLN A 436 -11.03 -16.75 -8.88
N ASP A 437 -11.06 -17.79 -9.72
CA ASP A 437 -12.31 -18.30 -10.28
C ASP A 437 -13.18 -18.95 -9.20
N VAL A 438 -12.63 -19.49 -8.10
CA VAL A 438 -13.38 -19.88 -6.89
C VAL A 438 -13.88 -18.64 -6.16
N VAL A 439 -13.00 -17.71 -5.76
CA VAL A 439 -13.38 -16.49 -5.00
C VAL A 439 -14.51 -15.71 -5.70
N ARG A 440 -14.45 -15.54 -7.03
CA ARG A 440 -15.52 -14.85 -7.78
C ARG A 440 -16.85 -15.63 -7.79
N LYS A 441 -16.86 -16.96 -7.63
CA LYS A 441 -18.10 -17.73 -7.46
C LYS A 441 -18.66 -17.51 -6.06
N ASP A 442 -17.83 -17.69 -5.04
CA ASP A 442 -18.18 -17.46 -3.65
C ASP A 442 -18.75 -16.04 -3.46
N LEU A 443 -18.04 -14.97 -3.88
CA LEU A 443 -18.52 -13.58 -3.81
C LEU A 443 -19.89 -13.37 -4.49
N ARG A 444 -20.21 -14.14 -5.54
CA ARG A 444 -21.50 -14.06 -6.25
C ARG A 444 -22.61 -14.85 -5.58
N GLU A 445 -22.29 -15.95 -4.91
CA GLU A 445 -23.25 -16.71 -4.10
C GLU A 445 -23.56 -15.89 -2.82
N ILE A 446 -22.52 -15.36 -2.18
CA ILE A 446 -22.55 -14.37 -1.10
C ILE A 446 -23.41 -13.13 -1.44
N ALA A 447 -23.18 -12.47 -2.58
CA ALA A 447 -24.01 -11.34 -3.03
C ALA A 447 -25.49 -11.70 -3.31
N ASN A 448 -25.87 -12.99 -3.29
CA ASN A 448 -27.26 -13.42 -3.36
C ASN A 448 -27.89 -13.75 -1.99
N GLU A 449 -27.09 -14.09 -0.98
CA GLU A 449 -27.52 -14.45 0.39
C GLU A 449 -27.62 -13.21 1.33
N SER A 450 -27.80 -13.43 2.65
CA SER A 450 -27.96 -12.38 3.68
C SER A 450 -26.77 -12.26 4.64
N TYR A 451 -26.52 -11.06 5.16
CA TYR A 451 -25.26 -10.65 5.83
C TYR A 451 -24.68 -11.64 6.85
N GLU A 452 -25.47 -12.17 7.80
CA GLU A 452 -24.95 -13.11 8.81
C GLU A 452 -24.47 -14.46 8.24
N GLU A 453 -25.05 -14.91 7.11
CA GLU A 453 -24.61 -16.12 6.40
C GLU A 453 -23.28 -15.87 5.64
N ILE A 454 -22.92 -14.61 5.39
CA ILE A 454 -21.68 -14.20 4.71
C ILE A 454 -20.50 -14.27 5.67
N GLU A 455 -20.57 -13.55 6.80
CA GLU A 455 -19.49 -13.49 7.79
C GLU A 455 -19.11 -14.89 8.31
N THR A 456 -20.13 -15.69 8.66
CA THR A 456 -19.94 -17.04 9.22
C THR A 456 -19.21 -17.95 8.23
N GLN A 457 -19.68 -18.02 6.97
CA GLN A 457 -19.08 -18.89 5.96
C GLN A 457 -17.64 -18.50 5.60
N ILE A 458 -17.24 -17.25 5.81
CA ILE A 458 -15.93 -16.73 5.41
C ILE A 458 -14.93 -16.83 6.54
N ASN A 459 -15.35 -16.58 7.79
CA ASN A 459 -14.53 -16.92 8.94
C ASN A 459 -14.25 -18.43 9.01
N GLU A 460 -15.21 -19.28 8.61
CA GLU A 460 -14.99 -20.73 8.48
C GLU A 460 -14.13 -21.15 7.26
N LYS A 461 -14.06 -20.35 6.18
CA LYS A 461 -13.29 -20.68 4.96
C LYS A 461 -11.88 -20.06 4.87
N TYR A 462 -11.65 -18.90 5.50
CA TYR A 462 -10.51 -18.02 5.20
C TYR A 462 -9.85 -17.34 6.43
N ASN A 463 -10.22 -17.71 7.66
CA ASN A 463 -9.62 -17.16 8.91
C ASN A 463 -9.38 -18.25 9.98
N ASN A 464 -9.36 -19.54 9.59
CA ASN A 464 -9.78 -20.62 10.50
C ASN A 464 -8.67 -21.19 11.41
N ASN A 465 -7.52 -20.52 11.55
CA ASN A 465 -6.48 -20.85 12.53
C ASN A 465 -5.83 -19.59 13.15
N VAL A 466 -6.34 -19.15 14.30
CA VAL A 466 -5.64 -18.22 15.21
C VAL A 466 -5.74 -18.74 16.65
N GLU A 467 -4.71 -19.47 17.10
CA GLU A 467 -4.38 -19.73 18.53
C GLU A 467 -3.11 -18.96 18.92
#